data_AF-A0AAN6N6N7-F1
#
_entry.id   AF-A0AAN6N6N7-F1
#
_cell.length_a   1.000
_cell.length_b   1.000
_cell.length_c   1.000
_cell.angle_alpha   90.00
_cell.angle_beta   90.00
_cell.angle_gamma   90.00
#
_symmetry.space_group_name_H-M   'P 1'
#
loop_
_entity.id
_entity.type
_entity.pdbx_description
1 polymer ?
#
loop_
_entity_poly.entity_id
_entity_poly.type
_entity_poly.pdbx_seq_one_letter_code
_entity_poly.pdbx_strand_id
1 'polypeptide(L)'
;MAPVIYMIRHGEKDPKLPDGKDPDGLSAQGVQRSQYLPHVFGKDSGYDIGYILAEHPKGDGGRERPCDTVKPLAASLGLAIDDRFDRDDNVGPANAARAWSGPGNVLICWEHGQLAGIAEAIGVKKFAKGTGVKDRDEIKYPGDRFDLIWVVPEPYDEITEVRSEDVPGLDDGHGKGGDGGDDDGDGKQKKHKKHDDDD
;
A
#
# COMPACT_ATOMS: atom_id res chain seq x y z
N MET A 1 3.57 20.32 -14.87
CA MET A 1 3.50 20.33 -13.41
C MET A 1 4.16 19.05 -12.94
N ALA A 2 4.79 19.03 -11.76
CA ALA A 2 5.27 17.78 -11.19
C ALA A 2 4.05 16.89 -10.85
N PRO A 3 4.12 15.56 -11.06
CA PRO A 3 3.00 14.68 -10.77
C PRO A 3 2.78 14.58 -9.26
N VAL A 4 1.54 14.39 -8.83
CA VAL A 4 1.24 13.85 -7.51
C VAL A 4 1.53 12.35 -7.54
N ILE A 5 2.13 11.82 -6.48
CA ILE A 5 2.34 10.38 -6.31
C ILE A 5 1.30 9.87 -5.32
N TYR A 6 0.49 8.92 -5.75
CA TYR A 6 -0.47 8.20 -4.93
C TYR A 6 0.08 6.81 -4.62
N MET A 7 0.00 6.40 -3.36
CA MET A 7 0.49 5.07 -2.94
C MET A 7 -0.63 4.31 -2.24
N ILE A 8 -0.84 3.06 -2.67
CA ILE A 8 -1.82 2.14 -2.11
C ILE A 8 -1.16 0.78 -1.83
N ARG A 9 -1.72 0.04 -0.89
CA ARG A 9 -1.39 -1.38 -0.73
C ARG A 9 -2.13 -2.22 -1.78
N HIS A 10 -1.62 -3.41 -2.09
CA HIS A 10 -2.43 -4.43 -2.75
C HIS A 10 -3.70 -4.78 -1.94
N GLY A 11 -4.73 -5.29 -2.62
CA GLY A 11 -5.99 -5.71 -2.00
C GLY A 11 -5.85 -6.93 -1.08
N GLU A 12 -6.94 -7.23 -0.39
CA GLU A 12 -7.02 -8.25 0.65
C GLU A 12 -6.55 -9.63 0.17
N LYS A 13 -5.96 -10.38 1.09
CA LYS A 13 -5.55 -11.77 0.90
C LYS A 13 -6.36 -12.68 1.81
N ASP A 14 -6.51 -13.94 1.42
CA ASP A 14 -7.14 -14.92 2.29
C ASP A 14 -6.26 -15.18 3.54
N PRO A 15 -6.85 -15.68 4.64
CA PRO A 15 -6.10 -16.08 5.81
C PRO A 15 -4.96 -17.04 5.45
N LYS A 16 -3.90 -16.99 6.26
CA LYS A 16 -2.75 -17.89 6.09
C LYS A 16 -3.22 -19.34 6.05
N LEU A 17 -2.61 -20.11 5.15
CA LEU A 17 -2.80 -21.54 5.04
C LEU A 17 -2.35 -22.23 6.35
N PRO A 18 -2.77 -23.49 6.60
CA PRO A 18 -2.39 -24.22 7.82
C PRO A 18 -0.87 -24.37 8.02
N ASP A 19 -0.07 -24.29 6.95
CA ASP A 19 1.40 -24.31 7.00
C ASP A 19 2.03 -22.95 7.29
N GLY A 20 1.21 -21.92 7.54
CA GLY A 20 1.63 -20.56 7.89
C GLY A 20 1.97 -19.66 6.70
N LYS A 21 1.83 -20.15 5.46
CA LYS A 21 2.08 -19.36 4.25
C LYS A 21 0.89 -18.52 3.85
N ASP A 22 1.17 -17.43 3.17
CA ASP A 22 0.12 -16.65 2.51
C ASP A 22 -0.35 -17.38 1.24
N PRO A 23 -1.67 -17.50 1.01
CA PRO A 23 -2.20 -18.02 -0.25
C PRO A 23 -1.95 -17.02 -1.39
N ASP A 24 -1.61 -17.50 -2.58
CA ASP A 24 -1.38 -16.63 -3.75
C ASP A 24 -2.67 -15.91 -4.20
N GLY A 25 -2.50 -14.77 -4.86
CA GLY A 25 -3.62 -13.97 -5.37
C GLY A 25 -4.43 -13.21 -4.32
N LEU A 26 -5.45 -12.49 -4.81
CA LEU A 26 -6.39 -11.71 -4.01
C LEU A 26 -7.49 -12.61 -3.42
N SER A 27 -7.97 -12.29 -2.21
CA SER A 27 -9.21 -12.86 -1.69
C SER A 27 -10.43 -12.35 -2.46
N ALA A 28 -11.62 -12.89 -2.17
CA ALA A 28 -12.87 -12.34 -2.72
C ALA A 28 -13.06 -10.84 -2.42
N GLN A 29 -12.66 -10.39 -1.23
CA GLN A 29 -12.69 -8.96 -0.86
C GLN A 29 -11.65 -8.17 -1.65
N GLY A 30 -10.44 -8.71 -1.83
CA GLY A 30 -9.39 -8.08 -2.64
C GLY A 30 -9.78 -7.93 -4.10
N VAL A 31 -10.48 -8.92 -4.67
CA VAL A 31 -11.06 -8.83 -6.02
C VAL A 31 -12.13 -7.75 -6.08
N GLN A 32 -13.00 -7.64 -5.08
CA GLN A 32 -14.01 -6.57 -5.02
C GLN A 32 -13.35 -5.18 -4.98
N ARG A 33 -12.31 -4.99 -4.15
CA ARG A 33 -11.52 -3.75 -4.11
C ARG A 33 -10.88 -3.43 -5.45
N SER A 34 -10.18 -4.39 -6.05
CA SER A 34 -9.54 -4.27 -7.37
C SER A 34 -10.54 -3.83 -8.45
N GLN A 35 -11.73 -4.44 -8.48
CA GLN A 35 -12.80 -4.09 -9.40
C GLN A 35 -13.41 -2.70 -9.14
N TYR A 36 -13.28 -2.17 -7.94
CA TYR A 36 -13.79 -0.85 -7.58
C TYR A 36 -12.80 0.28 -7.91
N LEU A 37 -11.50 0.01 -8.03
CA LEU A 37 -10.49 1.05 -8.33
C LEU A 37 -10.79 1.92 -9.57
N PRO A 38 -11.39 1.42 -10.67
CA PRO A 38 -11.85 2.30 -11.77
C PRO A 38 -12.86 3.38 -11.35
N HIS A 39 -13.63 3.20 -10.28
CA HIS A 39 -14.52 4.23 -9.74
C HIS A 39 -13.76 5.26 -8.91
N VAL A 40 -12.67 4.85 -8.25
CA VAL A 40 -11.83 5.71 -7.40
C VAL A 40 -10.87 6.55 -8.24
N PHE A 41 -10.12 5.89 -9.12
CA PHE A 41 -8.99 6.45 -9.89
C PHE A 41 -9.26 6.55 -11.40
N GLY A 42 -10.48 6.26 -11.85
CA GLY A 42 -10.82 6.29 -13.27
C GLY A 42 -10.70 7.66 -13.92
N LYS A 43 -10.96 7.70 -15.23
CA LYS A 43 -10.82 8.90 -16.08
C LYS A 43 -11.60 10.14 -15.59
N ASP A 44 -12.68 9.92 -14.85
CA ASP A 44 -13.55 10.99 -14.35
C ASP A 44 -13.17 11.40 -12.91
N SER A 45 -12.15 10.76 -12.32
CA SER A 45 -11.64 11.08 -10.99
C SER A 45 -10.72 12.30 -11.01
N GLY A 46 -10.61 12.98 -9.87
CA GLY A 46 -9.62 14.05 -9.68
C GLY A 46 -8.18 13.55 -9.51
N TYR A 47 -7.94 12.23 -9.52
CA TYR A 47 -6.61 11.66 -9.37
C TYR A 47 -5.81 11.72 -10.68
N ASP A 48 -6.46 11.76 -11.85
CA ASP A 48 -5.81 11.91 -13.17
C ASP A 48 -4.60 10.96 -13.36
N ILE A 49 -4.79 9.65 -13.15
CA ILE A 49 -3.69 8.67 -13.22
C ILE A 49 -3.20 8.51 -14.67
N GLY A 50 -1.91 8.74 -14.88
CA GLY A 50 -1.23 8.56 -16.17
C GLY A 50 -0.09 7.53 -16.17
N TYR A 51 0.32 7.06 -14.99
CA TYR A 51 1.37 6.06 -14.83
C TYR A 51 1.09 5.16 -13.63
N ILE A 52 1.19 3.85 -13.82
CA ILE A 52 0.92 2.84 -12.79
C ILE A 52 2.17 1.99 -12.59
N LEU A 53 2.67 1.96 -11.36
CA LEU A 53 3.76 1.12 -10.88
C LEU A 53 3.19 0.05 -9.95
N ALA A 54 3.63 -1.20 -10.11
CA ALA A 54 3.28 -2.29 -9.21
C ALA A 54 4.49 -3.19 -8.94
N GLU A 55 4.43 -3.96 -7.86
CA GLU A 55 5.45 -4.96 -7.52
C GLU A 55 5.54 -6.05 -8.61
N HIS A 56 6.76 -6.47 -8.93
CA HIS A 56 7.01 -7.57 -9.86
C HIS A 56 6.46 -8.90 -9.31
N PRO A 57 5.56 -9.58 -10.04
CA PRO A 57 5.13 -10.93 -9.69
C PRO A 57 6.27 -11.92 -9.88
N LYS A 58 6.34 -12.95 -9.04
CA LYS A 58 7.21 -14.11 -9.28
C LYS A 58 6.57 -15.02 -10.31
N GLY A 59 7.42 -15.73 -11.06
CA GLY A 59 6.95 -16.70 -12.07
C GLY A 59 6.22 -17.93 -11.51
N ASP A 60 6.18 -18.12 -10.19
CA ASP A 60 5.43 -19.18 -9.50
C ASP A 60 4.04 -18.71 -9.01
N GLY A 61 3.64 -17.48 -9.30
CA GLY A 61 2.37 -16.87 -8.84
C GLY A 61 2.49 -16.10 -7.53
N GLY A 62 3.62 -16.20 -6.83
CA GLY A 62 3.88 -15.38 -5.66
C GLY A 62 3.96 -13.89 -6.03
N ARG A 63 3.52 -13.01 -5.14
CA ARG A 63 3.59 -11.53 -5.32
C ARG A 63 2.73 -10.97 -6.47
N GLU A 64 1.75 -11.72 -6.99
CA GLU A 64 0.84 -11.21 -8.04
C GLU A 64 -0.12 -10.11 -7.57
N ARG A 65 -0.42 -10.05 -6.27
CA ARG A 65 -1.50 -9.20 -5.71
C ARG A 65 -1.39 -7.72 -6.09
N PRO A 66 -0.22 -7.05 -6.04
CA PRO A 66 -0.14 -5.64 -6.45
C PRO A 66 -0.55 -5.43 -7.91
N CYS A 67 -0.10 -6.29 -8.82
CA CYS A 67 -0.51 -6.24 -10.23
C CYS A 67 -2.02 -6.54 -10.38
N ASP A 68 -2.52 -7.60 -9.74
CA ASP A 68 -3.95 -7.95 -9.80
C ASP A 68 -4.86 -6.86 -9.22
N THR A 69 -4.37 -6.12 -8.22
CA THR A 69 -5.11 -5.02 -7.60
C THR A 69 -5.36 -3.89 -8.60
N VAL A 70 -4.34 -3.49 -9.37
CA VAL A 70 -4.45 -2.35 -10.29
C VAL A 70 -4.89 -2.73 -11.71
N LYS A 71 -4.96 -4.03 -12.02
CA LYS A 71 -5.26 -4.53 -13.38
C LYS A 71 -6.59 -4.02 -13.96
N PRO A 72 -7.73 -4.02 -13.24
CA PRO A 72 -8.97 -3.47 -13.78
C PRO A 72 -8.87 -1.96 -14.05
N LEU A 73 -8.18 -1.21 -13.20
CA LEU A 73 -7.93 0.22 -13.38
C LEU A 73 -7.06 0.49 -14.61
N ALA A 74 -5.93 -0.21 -14.74
CA ALA A 74 -5.03 -0.09 -15.88
C ALA A 74 -5.77 -0.36 -17.20
N ALA A 75 -6.58 -1.42 -17.25
CA ALA A 75 -7.42 -1.72 -18.40
C ALA A 75 -8.44 -0.62 -18.70
N SER A 76 -9.11 -0.07 -17.66
CA SER A 76 -10.09 1.01 -17.82
C SER A 76 -9.47 2.32 -18.33
N LEU A 77 -8.23 2.61 -17.97
CA LEU A 77 -7.50 3.81 -18.40
C LEU A 77 -6.71 3.60 -19.71
N GLY A 78 -6.57 2.36 -20.18
CA GLY A 78 -5.73 2.03 -21.33
C GLY A 78 -4.24 2.18 -21.04
N LEU A 79 -3.82 2.00 -19.79
CA LEU A 79 -2.43 2.13 -19.34
C LEU A 79 -1.77 0.75 -19.20
N ALA A 80 -0.46 0.72 -19.40
CA ALA A 80 0.36 -0.43 -18.99
C ALA A 80 0.68 -0.35 -17.50
N ILE A 81 0.83 -1.51 -16.86
CA ILE A 81 1.39 -1.62 -15.52
C ILE A 81 2.90 -1.76 -15.68
N ASP A 82 3.65 -0.90 -15.01
CA ASP A 82 5.09 -1.05 -14.87
C ASP A 82 5.41 -1.86 -13.62
N ASP A 83 5.72 -3.14 -13.85
CA ASP A 83 5.95 -4.15 -12.84
C ASP A 83 7.42 -4.61 -12.79
N ARG A 84 8.36 -3.78 -13.25
CA ARG A 84 9.77 -4.22 -13.44
C ARG A 84 10.59 -4.36 -12.15
N PHE A 85 10.07 -3.89 -11.01
CA PHE A 85 10.81 -3.74 -9.77
C PHE A 85 10.43 -4.83 -8.75
N ASP A 86 11.42 -5.49 -8.16
CA ASP A 86 11.20 -6.51 -7.13
C ASP A 86 10.64 -5.88 -5.85
N ARG A 87 9.82 -6.62 -5.09
CA ARG A 87 9.28 -6.24 -3.78
C ARG A 87 10.24 -5.44 -2.91
N ASP A 88 11.47 -5.93 -2.78
CA ASP A 88 12.44 -5.38 -1.82
C ASP A 88 13.22 -4.18 -2.40
N ASP A 89 12.92 -3.76 -3.64
CA ASP A 89 13.45 -2.53 -4.26
C ASP A 89 12.57 -1.31 -3.96
N ASN A 90 12.98 -0.55 -2.95
CA ASN A 90 12.29 0.69 -2.57
C ASN A 90 12.73 1.90 -3.42
N VAL A 91 13.90 1.84 -4.06
CA VAL A 91 14.54 2.98 -4.73
C VAL A 91 14.14 3.07 -6.20
N GLY A 92 14.03 1.93 -6.87
CA GLY A 92 13.58 1.80 -8.26
C GLY A 92 12.23 2.46 -8.53
N PRO A 93 11.12 2.02 -7.89
CA PRO A 93 9.80 2.61 -8.09
C PRO A 93 9.74 4.09 -7.69
N ALA A 94 10.45 4.48 -6.61
CA ALA A 94 10.54 5.89 -6.20
C ALA A 94 11.19 6.77 -7.28
N ASN A 95 12.31 6.34 -7.85
CA ASN A 95 12.97 7.05 -8.93
C ASN A 95 12.11 7.10 -10.20
N ALA A 96 11.45 6.00 -10.55
CA ALA A 96 10.55 5.95 -11.71
C ALA A 96 9.38 6.94 -11.55
N ALA A 97 8.75 6.96 -10.37
CA ALA A 97 7.66 7.88 -10.06
C ALA A 97 8.09 9.35 -10.15
N ARG A 98 9.24 9.70 -9.58
CA ARG A 98 9.78 11.09 -9.62
C ARG A 98 10.24 11.52 -11.00
N ALA A 99 10.69 10.58 -11.83
CA ALA A 99 11.14 10.85 -13.19
C ALA A 99 9.97 10.94 -14.19
N TRP A 100 8.74 10.59 -13.77
CA TRP A 100 7.57 10.68 -14.63
C TRP A 100 7.33 12.13 -15.09
N SER A 101 7.36 12.30 -16.41
CA SER A 101 7.17 13.59 -17.08
C SER A 101 6.07 13.54 -18.14
N GLY A 102 5.33 12.42 -18.20
CA GLY A 102 4.16 12.27 -19.05
C GLY A 102 2.92 12.96 -18.46
N PRO A 103 1.75 12.81 -19.12
CA PRO A 103 0.51 13.35 -18.61
C PRO A 103 0.08 12.64 -17.33
N GLY A 104 -0.70 13.33 -16.49
CA GLY A 104 -1.27 12.77 -15.29
C GLY A 104 -0.29 12.47 -14.15
N ASN A 105 -0.83 11.83 -13.13
CA ASN A 105 -0.20 11.49 -11.86
C ASN A 105 0.21 10.03 -11.81
N VAL A 106 0.98 9.68 -10.77
CA VAL A 106 1.53 8.33 -10.59
C VAL A 106 0.73 7.59 -9.53
N LEU A 107 0.39 6.33 -9.79
CA LEU A 107 -0.13 5.39 -8.80
C LEU A 107 0.92 4.29 -8.55
N ILE A 108 1.28 4.06 -7.30
CA ILE A 108 2.13 2.96 -6.84
C ILE A 108 1.28 1.99 -6.02
N CYS A 109 1.25 0.72 -6.41
CA CYS A 109 0.60 -0.36 -5.64
C CYS A 109 1.64 -1.38 -5.17
N TRP A 110 1.69 -1.67 -3.87
CA TRP A 110 2.76 -2.48 -3.30
C TRP A 110 2.36 -3.32 -2.08
N GLU A 111 3.28 -4.17 -1.61
CA GLU A 111 3.24 -4.79 -0.29
C GLU A 111 3.40 -3.74 0.84
N HIS A 112 2.53 -3.80 1.87
CA HIS A 112 2.47 -2.79 2.94
C HIS A 112 3.78 -2.56 3.70
N GLY A 113 4.56 -3.61 3.94
CA GLY A 113 5.84 -3.51 4.64
C GLY A 113 6.91 -2.71 3.90
N GLN A 114 6.76 -2.50 2.59
CA GLN A 114 7.71 -1.73 1.77
C GLN A 114 7.22 -0.33 1.42
N LEU A 115 5.92 -0.02 1.57
CA LEU A 115 5.36 1.30 1.23
C LEU A 115 6.06 2.45 1.96
N ALA A 116 6.43 2.25 3.23
CA ALA A 116 7.20 3.22 3.99
C ALA A 116 8.58 3.50 3.35
N GLY A 117 9.32 2.43 3.00
CA GLY A 117 10.62 2.55 2.35
C GLY A 117 10.54 3.23 0.98
N ILE A 118 9.51 2.94 0.18
CA ILE A 118 9.27 3.63 -1.10
C ILE A 118 8.98 5.12 -0.86
N ALA A 119 8.13 5.45 0.12
CA ALA A 119 7.79 6.84 0.45
C ALA A 119 9.03 7.63 0.90
N GLU A 120 9.87 7.05 1.76
CA GLU A 120 11.14 7.63 2.17
C GLU A 120 12.10 7.83 0.99
N ALA A 121 12.18 6.85 0.08
CA ALA A 121 13.00 6.94 -1.13
C ALA A 121 12.48 8.00 -2.13
N ILE A 122 11.17 8.28 -2.15
CA ILE A 122 10.58 9.42 -2.87
C ILE A 122 11.05 10.75 -2.25
N GLY A 123 11.25 10.78 -0.93
CA GLY A 123 11.71 11.95 -0.18
C GLY A 123 10.86 12.30 1.03
N VAL A 124 9.81 11.52 1.31
CA VAL A 124 8.89 11.76 2.43
C VAL A 124 9.65 11.66 3.74
N LYS A 125 9.37 12.61 4.63
CA LYS A 125 10.00 12.70 5.96
C LYS A 125 8.98 12.57 7.09
N LYS A 126 7.72 12.89 6.83
CA LYS A 126 6.64 12.89 7.83
C LYS A 126 5.25 12.96 7.18
N PHE A 127 4.22 12.72 7.98
CA PHE A 127 2.84 13.06 7.64
C PHE A 127 2.53 14.54 7.93
N ALA A 128 1.71 15.18 7.12
CA ALA A 128 1.21 16.54 7.39
C ALA A 128 0.27 16.57 8.61
N LYS A 129 0.13 17.74 9.26
CA LYS A 129 -0.71 17.91 10.47
C LYS A 129 -2.20 17.56 10.24
N GLY A 130 -2.68 17.69 9.01
CA GLY A 130 -4.08 17.47 8.66
C GLY A 130 -4.46 16.02 8.33
N THR A 131 -3.51 15.09 8.38
CA THR A 131 -3.74 13.67 8.01
C THR A 131 -4.50 12.86 9.06
N GLY A 132 -4.52 13.34 10.31
CA GLY A 132 -5.06 12.59 11.46
C GLY A 132 -4.13 11.50 12.00
N VAL A 133 -2.93 11.32 11.44
CA VAL A 133 -1.91 10.42 11.96
C VAL A 133 -1.27 11.04 13.22
N LYS A 134 -1.22 10.28 14.33
CA LYS A 134 -0.73 10.75 15.63
C LYS A 134 0.79 10.93 15.66
N ASP A 135 1.55 9.88 15.35
CA ASP A 135 3.00 9.95 15.20
C ASP A 135 3.32 10.31 13.75
N ARG A 136 3.66 11.58 13.53
CA ARG A 136 3.83 12.11 12.19
C ARG A 136 5.22 11.85 11.63
N ASP A 137 6.21 11.63 12.48
CA ASP A 137 7.61 11.46 12.06
C ASP A 137 7.95 9.97 11.82
N GLU A 138 7.09 9.05 12.27
CA GLU A 138 7.16 7.63 11.92
C GLU A 138 6.37 7.32 10.63
N ILE A 139 7.09 7.12 9.51
CA ILE A 139 6.46 6.68 8.26
C ILE A 139 6.16 5.19 8.33
N LYS A 140 4.91 4.85 8.63
CA LYS A 140 4.45 3.45 8.72
C LYS A 140 3.06 3.29 8.11
N TYR A 141 2.91 2.28 7.25
CA TYR A 141 1.60 1.90 6.73
C TYR A 141 0.89 0.97 7.73
N PRO A 142 -0.35 1.26 8.13
CA PRO A 142 -1.10 0.40 9.06
C PRO A 142 -1.46 -0.93 8.38
N GLY A 143 -0.92 -2.04 8.89
CA GLY A 143 -0.97 -3.35 8.25
C GLY A 143 -2.35 -4.03 8.28
N ASP A 144 -3.29 -3.53 9.06
CA ASP A 144 -4.69 -3.96 9.11
C ASP A 144 -5.57 -3.25 8.05
N ARG A 145 -5.07 -2.16 7.45
CA ARG A 145 -5.79 -1.39 6.43
C ARG A 145 -5.39 -1.81 5.02
N PHE A 146 -6.37 -1.79 4.12
CA PHE A 146 -6.21 -2.11 2.69
C PHE A 146 -6.68 -0.97 1.79
N ASP A 147 -7.29 0.06 2.36
CA ASP A 147 -8.02 1.10 1.65
C ASP A 147 -7.32 2.46 1.62
N LEU A 148 -6.15 2.57 2.27
CA LEU A 148 -5.51 3.87 2.39
C LEU A 148 -4.82 4.30 1.10
N ILE A 149 -5.09 5.53 0.72
CA ILE A 149 -4.39 6.25 -0.34
C ILE A 149 -3.52 7.29 0.33
N TRP A 150 -2.21 7.11 0.27
CA TRP A 150 -1.25 8.16 0.63
C TRP A 150 -1.08 9.12 -0.54
N VAL A 151 -1.19 10.42 -0.27
CA VAL A 151 -1.07 11.48 -1.27
C VAL A 151 0.23 12.24 -1.03
N VAL A 152 1.11 12.21 -2.04
CA VAL A 152 2.47 12.78 -1.97
C VAL A 152 2.68 13.75 -3.14
N PRO A 153 2.29 15.03 -2.99
CA PRO A 153 2.55 16.08 -3.99
C PRO A 153 3.98 16.62 -3.86
N GLU A 154 4.43 17.40 -4.85
CA GLU A 154 5.65 18.22 -4.74
C GLU A 154 5.59 19.10 -3.48
N PRO A 155 6.68 19.27 -2.69
CA PRO A 155 8.07 18.87 -2.95
C PRO A 155 8.43 17.43 -2.56
N TYR A 156 7.43 16.58 -2.35
CA TYR A 156 7.53 15.16 -2.01
C TYR A 156 8.10 14.86 -0.62
N ASP A 157 8.15 15.86 0.26
CA ASP A 157 8.71 15.72 1.61
C ASP A 157 7.68 15.32 2.67
N GLU A 158 6.39 15.36 2.35
CA GLU A 158 5.30 14.98 3.25
C GLU A 158 4.23 14.13 2.55
N ILE A 159 3.63 13.20 3.29
CA ILE A 159 2.30 12.66 2.95
C ILE A 159 1.29 13.70 3.41
N THR A 160 0.69 14.42 2.47
CA THR A 160 -0.19 15.56 2.79
C THR A 160 -1.60 15.15 3.17
N GLU A 161 -2.04 14.01 2.65
CA GLU A 161 -3.36 13.44 2.92
C GLU A 161 -3.28 11.92 3.00
N VAL A 162 -4.12 11.35 3.86
CA VAL A 162 -4.41 9.92 3.94
C VAL A 162 -5.91 9.79 3.70
N ARG A 163 -6.29 9.23 2.56
CA ARG A 163 -7.70 9.05 2.15
C ARG A 163 -8.06 7.57 2.20
N SER A 164 -9.35 7.27 2.25
CA SER A 164 -9.85 5.92 1.96
C SER A 164 -10.23 5.83 0.49
N GLU A 165 -10.11 4.63 -0.09
CA GLU A 165 -10.72 4.27 -1.37
C GLU A 165 -12.26 4.31 -1.31
N ASP A 166 -12.85 4.29 -0.11
CA ASP A 166 -14.28 4.35 0.14
C ASP A 166 -15.04 3.24 -0.64
N VAL A 167 -14.50 2.01 -0.64
CA VAL A 167 -15.11 0.83 -1.28
C VAL A 167 -16.35 0.37 -0.49
N PRO A 168 -17.56 0.39 -1.10
CA PRO A 168 -18.78 0.04 -0.40
C PRO A 168 -18.75 -1.38 0.17
N GLY A 169 -19.08 -1.52 1.46
CA GLY A 169 -19.10 -2.79 2.17
C GLY A 169 -17.74 -3.31 2.66
N LEU A 170 -16.63 -2.67 2.27
CA LEU A 170 -15.28 -3.00 2.78
C LEU A 170 -14.76 -1.93 3.74
N ASP A 171 -14.97 -0.65 3.42
CA ASP A 171 -14.32 0.46 4.11
C ASP A 171 -15.24 1.17 5.13
N ASP A 172 -16.52 0.80 5.19
CA ASP A 172 -17.58 1.47 5.96
C ASP A 172 -17.34 1.52 7.49
N GLY A 173 -16.45 0.66 8.01
CA GLY A 173 -16.13 0.56 9.44
C GLY A 173 -14.97 1.43 9.90
N HIS A 174 -14.22 2.03 8.97
CA HIS A 174 -13.02 2.80 9.29
C HIS A 174 -13.28 4.28 9.00
N GLY A 175 -13.66 5.04 10.03
CA GLY A 175 -13.86 6.48 9.91
C GLY A 175 -12.64 7.20 9.31
N LYS A 176 -12.86 8.39 8.74
CA LYS A 176 -11.79 9.27 8.22
C LYS A 176 -10.89 9.75 9.37
N GLY A 177 -9.97 8.91 9.84
CA GLY A 177 -9.07 9.20 10.96
C GLY A 177 -8.56 7.91 11.58
N GLY A 178 -7.25 7.69 11.48
CA GLY A 178 -6.58 6.48 11.92
C GLY A 178 -6.60 6.29 13.44
N ASP A 179 -7.00 5.10 13.86
CA ASP A 179 -6.48 4.49 15.09
C ASP A 179 -6.16 3.03 14.73
N GLY A 180 -4.90 2.80 14.34
CA GLY A 180 -4.34 1.46 14.23
C GLY A 180 -3.98 0.99 15.63
N GLY A 181 -4.80 0.09 16.19
CA GLY A 181 -4.42 -0.66 17.37
C GLY A 181 -3.46 -1.76 16.97
N ASP A 182 -2.24 -1.71 17.49
CA ASP A 182 -1.27 -2.80 17.39
C ASP A 182 -1.87 -4.07 18.02
N ASP A 183 -2.05 -5.12 17.22
CA ASP A 183 -2.20 -6.48 17.74
C ASP A 183 -1.53 -7.50 16.78
N ASP A 184 -0.23 -7.31 16.58
CA ASP A 184 0.63 -8.39 16.08
C ASP A 184 0.89 -9.36 17.24
N GLY A 185 -0.01 -10.33 17.38
CA GLY A 185 0.17 -11.51 18.21
C GLY A 185 1.29 -12.42 17.70
N ASP A 186 2.55 -12.01 17.83
CA ASP A 186 3.71 -12.92 17.83
C ASP A 186 3.97 -13.37 19.28
N GLY A 187 3.26 -14.42 19.68
CA GLY A 187 3.38 -15.07 20.99
C GLY A 187 4.74 -15.74 21.18
N LYS A 188 5.80 -14.96 21.46
CA LYS A 188 7.04 -15.51 22.01
C LYS A 188 6.83 -15.88 23.48
N GLN A 189 6.57 -17.16 23.73
CA GLN A 189 6.65 -17.76 25.07
C GLN A 189 8.04 -17.53 25.67
N LYS A 190 8.14 -16.59 26.61
CA LYS A 190 9.32 -16.45 27.49
C LYS A 190 9.35 -17.66 28.44
N LYS A 191 10.26 -18.60 28.19
CA LYS A 191 10.64 -19.63 29.17
C LYS A 191 11.21 -18.95 30.41
N HIS A 192 10.44 -18.94 31.51
CA HIS A 192 10.96 -18.65 32.84
C HIS A 192 11.85 -19.81 33.28
N LYS A 193 13.16 -19.57 33.40
CA LYS A 193 14.07 -20.45 34.12
C LYS A 193 13.87 -20.17 35.62
N LYS A 194 13.22 -21.11 36.33
CA LYS A 194 13.29 -21.17 37.79
C LYS A 194 14.75 -21.36 38.18
N HIS A 195 15.26 -20.47 39.02
CA HIS A 195 16.35 -20.79 39.93
C HIS A 195 15.70 -21.55 41.07
N ASP A 196 16.05 -22.83 41.22
CA ASP A 196 15.84 -23.54 42.47
C ASP A 196 17.15 -23.35 43.25
N ASP A 197 17.05 -22.61 44.34
CA ASP A 197 18.04 -22.59 45.41
C ASP A 197 17.82 -23.88 46.23
N ASP A 198 18.85 -24.71 46.37
CA ASP A 198 18.97 -25.68 47.46
C ASP A 198 20.45 -25.99 47.74
N ASP A 199 20.76 -25.95 49.05
CA ASP A 199 22.00 -26.21 49.83
C ASP A 199 23.00 -25.05 50.07
#